data_AF-A0A1S1XZD7-F1
#
_entry.id   AF-A0A1S1XZD7-F1
#
_cell.length_a   1.000
_cell.length_b   1.000
_cell.length_c   1.000
_cell.angle_alpha   90.00
_cell.angle_beta   90.00
_cell.angle_gamma   90.00
#
_symmetry.space_group_name_H-M   'P 1'
#
loop_
_entity.id
_entity.type
_entity.pdbx_description
1 polymer ?
#
loop_
_entity_poly.entity_id
_entity_poly.type
_entity_poly.pdbx_seq_one_letter_code
_entity_poly.pdbx_strand_id
1 'polypeptide(L)'
;MEYSELEKLIGRADRFRKRLHEKQGDGTGWPFTLENGETHYISIHGVKSPEELEDDISSMFIWLWNLKDYVKKYVVKRGKSKDWVENKVNADPYLCICADLANALKHGGLDQNPRFTSRSGKSPQLGVLRYQVPQKAIGSLCIGAYDLNVMVTNPKFVNLEMIVLGEDGKKLGDAFKYLEYALKAWEKIVSDAGKVV
;
A
#
# COMPACT_ATOMS: atom_id res chain seq x y z
N MET A 1 -10.53 -4.07 24.70
CA MET A 1 -9.89 -5.00 23.77
C MET A 1 -8.80 -5.71 24.51
N GLU A 2 -8.86 -7.04 24.54
CA GLU A 2 -7.78 -7.86 25.10
C GLU A 2 -6.59 -7.90 24.15
N TYR A 3 -5.39 -8.19 24.68
CA TYR A 3 -4.18 -8.29 23.85
C TYR A 3 -4.32 -9.34 22.75
N SER A 4 -4.93 -10.48 23.06
CA SER A 4 -5.14 -11.58 22.11
C SER A 4 -6.04 -11.21 20.93
N GLU A 5 -7.00 -10.29 21.13
CA GLU A 5 -7.83 -9.77 20.04
C GLU A 5 -7.00 -8.85 19.12
N LEU A 6 -6.15 -8.01 19.72
CA LEU A 6 -5.28 -7.11 18.96
C LEU A 6 -4.19 -7.88 18.20
N GLU A 7 -3.65 -8.94 18.79
CA GLU A 7 -2.68 -9.83 18.15
C GLU A 7 -3.29 -10.51 16.91
N LYS A 8 -4.55 -10.96 16.98
CA LYS A 8 -5.27 -11.47 15.80
C LYS A 8 -5.40 -10.42 14.69
N LEU A 9 -5.64 -9.16 15.05
CA LEU A 9 -5.68 -8.06 14.08
C LEU A 9 -4.31 -7.82 13.47
N ILE A 10 -3.24 -7.69 14.27
CA ILE A 10 -1.87 -7.54 13.76
C ILE A 10 -1.49 -8.72 12.85
N GLY A 11 -1.82 -9.94 13.25
CA GLY A 11 -1.62 -11.13 12.42
C GLY A 11 -2.40 -11.09 11.10
N ARG A 12 -3.59 -10.45 11.07
CA ARG A 12 -4.32 -10.19 9.81
C ARG A 12 -3.58 -9.17 8.94
N ALA A 13 -3.04 -8.10 9.53
CA ALA A 13 -2.20 -7.12 8.84
C ALA A 13 -0.98 -7.78 8.18
N ASP A 14 -0.32 -8.69 8.90
CA ASP A 14 0.82 -9.44 8.39
C ASP A 14 0.44 -10.36 7.22
N ARG A 15 -0.73 -11.01 7.28
CA ARG A 15 -1.24 -11.80 6.14
C ARG A 15 -1.50 -10.93 4.91
N PHE A 16 -2.08 -9.73 5.08
CA PHE A 16 -2.23 -8.77 3.97
C PHE A 16 -0.88 -8.34 3.40
N ARG A 17 0.10 -8.04 4.27
CA ARG A 17 1.48 -7.74 3.85
C ARG A 17 2.07 -8.86 3.00
N LYS A 18 1.94 -10.11 3.44
CA LYS A 18 2.45 -11.28 2.70
C LYS A 18 1.77 -11.38 1.33
N ARG A 19 0.45 -11.18 1.27
CA ARG A 19 -0.31 -11.18 0.02
C ARG A 19 0.10 -10.08 -0.96
N LEU A 20 0.54 -8.91 -0.48
CA LEU A 20 1.12 -7.87 -1.34
C LEU A 20 2.44 -8.30 -2.01
N HIS A 21 3.17 -9.22 -1.39
CA HIS A 21 4.38 -9.80 -1.98
C HIS A 21 4.08 -10.99 -2.91
N GLU A 22 2.87 -11.53 -2.87
CA GLU A 22 2.39 -12.53 -3.82
C GLU A 22 2.06 -11.83 -5.14
N LYS A 23 3.00 -11.92 -6.07
CA LYS A 23 2.92 -11.26 -7.38
C LYS A 23 2.23 -12.12 -8.45
N GLN A 24 1.99 -13.40 -8.16
CA GLN A 24 1.33 -14.33 -9.09
C GLN A 24 -0.14 -13.94 -9.26
N GLY A 25 -0.62 -13.95 -10.50
CA GLY A 25 -2.01 -13.71 -10.86
C GLY A 25 -2.30 -14.14 -12.30
N ASP A 26 -3.50 -13.86 -12.78
CA ASP A 26 -3.97 -14.28 -14.11
C ASP A 26 -3.38 -13.43 -15.25
N GLY A 27 -2.97 -12.21 -14.92
CA GLY A 27 -2.45 -11.24 -15.86
C GLY A 27 -3.37 -10.07 -16.12
N THR A 28 -2.99 -9.26 -17.10
CA THR A 28 -3.78 -8.15 -17.63
C THR A 28 -3.38 -7.90 -19.07
N GLY A 29 -4.17 -7.13 -19.80
CA GLY A 29 -3.81 -6.68 -21.13
C GLY A 29 -4.54 -5.40 -21.51
N TRP A 30 -3.90 -4.61 -22.35
CA TRP A 30 -4.41 -3.32 -22.78
C TRP A 30 -4.02 -3.04 -24.24
N PRO A 31 -4.84 -2.27 -24.97
CA PRO A 31 -4.47 -1.78 -26.28
C PRO A 31 -3.39 -0.69 -26.18
N PHE A 32 -2.51 -0.63 -27.16
CA PHE A 32 -1.50 0.40 -27.33
C PHE A 32 -1.49 0.84 -28.79
N THR A 33 -1.78 2.12 -29.03
CA THR A 33 -1.77 2.70 -30.38
C THR A 33 -0.41 3.35 -30.65
N LEU A 34 0.25 2.88 -31.70
CA LEU A 34 1.50 3.42 -32.21
C LEU A 34 1.30 4.78 -32.87
N GLU A 35 2.39 5.53 -33.09
CA GLU A 35 2.35 6.84 -33.75
C GLU A 35 1.78 6.81 -35.18
N ASN A 36 1.87 5.65 -35.85
CA ASN A 36 1.31 5.43 -37.18
C ASN A 36 -0.21 5.13 -37.17
N GLY A 37 -0.85 5.09 -35.99
CA GLY A 37 -2.27 4.79 -35.81
C GLY A 37 -2.62 3.30 -35.67
N GLU A 38 -1.65 2.38 -35.80
CA GLU A 38 -1.88 0.96 -35.60
C GLU A 38 -2.07 0.63 -34.12
N THR A 39 -3.10 -0.16 -33.80
CA THR A 39 -3.36 -0.61 -32.43
C THR A 39 -2.86 -2.02 -32.23
N HIS A 40 -1.97 -2.20 -31.26
CA HIS A 40 -1.49 -3.49 -30.81
C HIS A 40 -2.11 -3.83 -29.46
N TYR A 41 -2.31 -5.10 -29.18
CA TYR A 41 -2.75 -5.57 -27.88
C TYR A 41 -1.55 -6.12 -27.09
N ILE A 42 -1.26 -5.51 -25.94
CA ILE A 42 -0.18 -5.94 -25.06
C ILE A 42 -0.81 -6.68 -23.88
N SER A 43 -0.35 -7.90 -23.61
CA SER A 43 -0.77 -8.69 -22.45
C SER A 43 0.42 -9.19 -21.65
N ILE A 44 0.25 -9.24 -20.33
CA ILE A 44 1.21 -9.83 -19.40
C ILE A 44 0.46 -10.84 -18.55
N HIS A 45 0.86 -12.11 -18.63
CA HIS A 45 0.27 -13.22 -17.90
C HIS A 45 1.18 -13.70 -16.77
N GLY A 46 0.60 -14.39 -15.78
CA GLY A 46 1.34 -14.98 -14.67
C GLY A 46 1.70 -13.99 -13.56
N VAL A 47 1.14 -12.78 -13.59
CA VAL A 47 1.27 -11.76 -12.54
C VAL A 47 -0.08 -11.13 -12.23
N LYS A 48 -0.25 -10.60 -11.02
CA LYS A 48 -1.43 -9.79 -10.67
C LYS A 48 -1.57 -8.59 -11.59
N SER A 49 -2.81 -8.21 -11.89
CA SER A 49 -3.08 -7.00 -12.66
C SER A 49 -2.72 -5.75 -11.86
N PRO A 50 -2.44 -4.61 -12.52
CA PRO A 50 -2.19 -3.36 -11.84
C PRO A 50 -3.34 -2.99 -10.90
N GLU A 51 -4.57 -3.14 -11.37
CA GLU A 51 -5.80 -2.82 -10.63
C GLU A 51 -5.91 -3.65 -9.35
N GLU A 52 -5.65 -4.96 -9.42
CA GLU A 52 -5.67 -5.84 -8.25
C GLU A 52 -4.64 -5.41 -7.18
N LEU A 53 -3.43 -5.04 -7.63
CA LEU A 53 -2.38 -4.58 -6.72
C LEU A 53 -2.68 -3.20 -6.13
N GLU A 54 -3.21 -2.28 -6.94
CA GLU A 54 -3.63 -0.95 -6.48
C GLU A 54 -4.75 -1.03 -5.43
N ASP A 55 -5.72 -1.93 -5.66
CA ASP A 55 -6.80 -2.23 -4.71
C ASP A 55 -6.26 -2.85 -3.41
N ASP A 56 -5.33 -3.80 -3.51
CA ASP A 56 -4.67 -4.43 -2.36
C ASP A 56 -3.89 -3.39 -1.53
N ILE A 57 -3.11 -2.51 -2.19
CA ILE A 57 -2.32 -1.44 -1.54
C ILE A 57 -3.25 -0.46 -0.83
N SER A 58 -4.27 0.02 -1.54
CA SER A 58 -5.24 0.99 -1.01
C SER A 58 -6.00 0.43 0.18
N SER A 59 -6.47 -0.81 0.06
CA SER A 59 -7.14 -1.55 1.13
C SER A 59 -6.24 -1.69 2.36
N MET A 60 -4.95 -1.94 2.17
CA MET A 60 -4.02 -2.10 3.29
C MET A 60 -3.77 -0.78 4.03
N PHE A 61 -3.64 0.35 3.34
CA PHE A 61 -3.53 1.67 4.00
C PHE A 61 -4.76 1.95 4.88
N ILE A 62 -5.96 1.78 4.32
CA ILE A 62 -7.22 1.98 5.06
C ILE A 62 -7.28 1.04 6.26
N TRP A 63 -6.94 -0.25 6.07
CA TRP A 63 -6.99 -1.25 7.12
C TRP A 63 -6.00 -0.94 8.26
N LEU A 64 -4.76 -0.61 7.93
CA LEU A 64 -3.74 -0.21 8.92
C LEU A 64 -4.15 1.06 9.67
N TRP A 65 -4.83 2.00 9.02
CA TRP A 65 -5.32 3.17 9.72
C TRP A 65 -6.49 2.85 10.66
N ASN A 66 -7.39 1.97 10.25
CA ASN A 66 -8.44 1.46 11.13
C ASN A 66 -7.86 0.68 12.33
N LEU A 67 -6.70 0.03 12.19
CA LEU A 67 -5.99 -0.63 13.30
C LEU A 67 -5.69 0.35 14.46
N LYS A 68 -5.42 1.62 14.16
CA LYS A 68 -5.17 2.67 15.18
C LYS A 68 -6.26 2.72 16.25
N ASP A 69 -7.53 2.63 15.85
CA ASP A 69 -8.64 2.76 16.78
C ASP A 69 -8.75 1.55 17.72
N TYR A 70 -8.33 0.37 17.25
CA TYR A 70 -8.19 -0.81 18.08
C TYR A 70 -7.01 -0.68 19.05
N VAL A 71 -5.87 -0.16 18.58
CA VAL A 71 -4.70 0.14 19.43
C VAL A 71 -5.08 1.13 20.53
N LYS A 72 -5.81 2.20 20.22
CA LYS A 72 -6.33 3.15 21.22
C LYS A 72 -7.16 2.46 22.31
N LYS A 73 -8.07 1.56 21.93
CA LYS A 73 -8.88 0.78 22.89
C LYS A 73 -8.01 -0.12 23.77
N TYR A 74 -6.95 -0.68 23.21
CA TYR A 74 -6.00 -1.51 23.94
C TYR A 74 -5.17 -0.70 24.95
N VAL A 75 -4.57 0.42 24.53
CA VAL A 75 -3.68 1.18 25.43
C VAL A 75 -4.42 1.84 26.60
N VAL A 76 -5.71 2.19 26.42
CA VAL A 76 -6.56 2.71 27.51
C VAL A 76 -6.72 1.70 28.63
N LYS A 77 -6.86 0.40 28.32
CA LYS A 77 -6.90 -0.67 29.33
C LYS A 77 -5.55 -0.84 30.07
N ARG A 78 -4.47 -0.27 29.53
CA ARG A 78 -3.11 -0.29 30.11
C ARG A 78 -2.73 1.03 30.78
N GLY A 79 -3.71 1.91 31.04
CA GLY A 79 -3.49 3.17 31.74
C GLY A 79 -2.85 4.29 30.90
N LYS A 80 -2.76 4.13 29.57
CA LYS A 80 -2.34 5.21 28.66
C LYS A 80 -3.56 5.96 28.10
N SER A 81 -3.39 7.22 27.73
CA SER A 81 -4.45 7.99 27.08
C SER A 81 -4.56 7.66 25.59
N LYS A 82 -5.70 7.98 24.96
CA LYS A 82 -5.82 7.92 23.49
C LYS A 82 -4.84 8.88 22.80
N ASP A 83 -4.58 10.03 23.43
CA ASP A 83 -3.65 11.04 22.92
C ASP A 83 -2.21 10.54 22.91
N TRP A 84 -1.86 9.60 23.79
CA TRP A 84 -0.55 8.95 23.73
C TRP A 84 -0.30 8.28 22.37
N VAL A 85 -1.31 7.62 21.79
CA VAL A 85 -1.20 7.02 20.44
C VAL A 85 -1.13 8.10 19.36
N GLU A 86 -1.98 9.13 19.46
CA GLU A 86 -2.00 10.22 18.49
C GLU A 86 -0.68 11.00 18.48
N ASN A 87 -0.07 11.22 19.65
CA ASN A 87 1.24 11.84 19.77
C ASN A 87 2.35 10.97 19.16
N LYS A 88 2.27 9.64 19.31
CA LYS A 88 3.21 8.72 18.65
C LYS A 88 3.09 8.78 17.12
N VAL A 89 1.87 8.89 16.59
CA VAL A 89 1.63 9.08 15.15
C VAL A 89 2.17 10.43 14.69
N ASN A 90 1.81 11.52 15.37
CA ASN A 90 2.17 12.88 14.96
C ASN A 90 3.68 13.17 15.08
N ALA A 91 4.38 12.46 15.96
CA ALA A 91 5.83 12.56 16.09
C ALA A 91 6.60 11.78 15.00
N ASP A 92 5.92 10.96 14.20
CA ASP A 92 6.53 10.11 13.18
C ASP A 92 6.10 10.56 11.76
N PRO A 93 7.00 11.19 10.99
CA PRO A 93 6.68 11.69 9.65
C PRO A 93 6.15 10.62 8.69
N TYR A 94 6.61 9.37 8.82
CA TYR A 94 6.15 8.28 7.95
C TYR A 94 4.73 7.87 8.31
N LEU A 95 4.40 7.80 9.61
CA LEU A 95 3.02 7.54 10.04
C LEU A 95 2.06 8.69 9.69
N CYS A 96 2.53 9.94 9.73
CA CYS A 96 1.74 11.09 9.24
C CYS A 96 1.39 10.94 7.76
N ILE A 97 2.33 10.51 6.91
CA ILE A 97 2.08 10.26 5.49
C ILE A 97 1.09 9.10 5.30
N CYS A 98 1.27 7.99 6.02
CA CYS A 98 0.33 6.86 5.97
C CYS A 98 -1.08 7.25 6.43
N ALA A 99 -1.18 8.10 7.44
CA ALA A 99 -2.44 8.61 7.96
C ALA A 99 -3.18 9.45 6.91
N ASP A 100 -2.47 10.37 6.27
CA ASP A 100 -3.05 11.23 5.24
C ASP A 100 -3.46 10.43 4.01
N LEU A 101 -2.61 9.49 3.53
CA LEU A 101 -2.96 8.56 2.44
C LEU A 101 -4.22 7.76 2.76
N ALA A 102 -4.30 7.17 3.94
CA ALA A 102 -5.45 6.34 4.32
C ALA A 102 -6.75 7.17 4.41
N ASN A 103 -6.66 8.42 4.88
CA ASN A 103 -7.83 9.32 4.91
C ASN A 103 -8.26 9.69 3.48
N ALA A 104 -7.33 10.07 2.61
CA ALA A 104 -7.59 10.38 1.21
C ALA A 104 -8.28 9.22 0.50
N LEU A 105 -7.73 8.01 0.64
CA LEU A 105 -8.30 6.80 0.03
C LEU A 105 -9.69 6.47 0.58
N LYS A 106 -9.90 6.62 1.90
CA LYS A 106 -11.20 6.35 2.52
C LYS A 106 -12.31 7.31 2.05
N HIS A 107 -11.95 8.54 1.74
CA HIS A 107 -12.88 9.58 1.34
C HIS A 107 -12.93 9.82 -0.18
N GLY A 108 -12.23 9.01 -0.97
CA GLY A 108 -12.17 9.16 -2.42
C GLY A 108 -11.52 10.48 -2.86
N GLY A 109 -10.58 10.99 -2.07
CA GLY A 109 -9.92 12.28 -2.30
C GLY A 109 -10.78 13.51 -1.99
N LEU A 110 -11.95 13.34 -1.37
CA LEU A 110 -12.85 14.43 -0.97
C LEU A 110 -12.40 15.13 0.34
N ASP A 111 -11.10 15.26 0.53
CA ASP A 111 -10.48 15.78 1.75
C ASP A 111 -10.64 17.31 1.89
N GLN A 112 -11.37 17.95 0.98
CA GLN A 112 -11.71 19.38 1.01
C GLN A 112 -12.59 19.79 2.20
N ASN A 113 -13.02 18.84 3.03
CA ASN A 113 -13.72 19.18 4.25
C ASN A 113 -12.75 19.87 5.23
N PRO A 114 -13.03 21.10 5.68
CA PRO A 114 -12.15 21.89 6.55
C PRO A 114 -11.85 21.24 7.91
N ARG A 115 -12.54 20.14 8.25
CA ARG A 115 -12.25 19.32 9.44
C ARG A 115 -11.08 18.36 9.25
N PHE A 116 -10.61 18.12 8.02
CA PHE A 116 -9.43 17.32 7.77
C PHE A 116 -8.21 18.22 7.61
N THR A 117 -7.37 18.21 8.64
CA THR A 117 -6.05 18.83 8.57
C THR A 117 -5.04 17.73 8.26
N SER A 118 -4.31 17.87 7.15
CA SER A 118 -3.19 16.99 6.83
C SER A 118 -2.20 16.98 7.99
N ARG A 119 -1.82 15.78 8.43
CA ARG A 119 -0.85 15.59 9.53
C ARG A 119 0.58 15.77 9.05
N SER A 120 0.84 15.39 7.80
CA SER A 120 2.16 15.53 7.19
C SER A 120 2.41 16.93 6.62
N GLY A 121 1.34 17.68 6.32
CA GLY A 121 1.40 18.94 5.58
C GLY A 121 1.80 18.76 4.11
N LYS A 122 1.68 17.53 3.56
CA LYS A 122 2.17 17.18 2.21
C LYS A 122 1.08 16.68 1.26
N SER A 123 -0.14 16.48 1.75
CA SER A 123 -1.30 15.96 1.00
C SER A 123 -0.94 14.79 0.07
N PRO A 124 -0.36 13.69 0.61
CA PRO A 124 0.21 12.62 -0.20
C PRO A 124 -0.86 11.88 -1.01
N GLN A 125 -0.48 11.42 -2.21
CA GLN A 125 -1.30 10.63 -3.11
C GLN A 125 -0.53 9.42 -3.64
N LEU A 126 -1.25 8.34 -3.95
CA LEU A 126 -0.67 7.20 -4.66
C LEU A 126 -0.50 7.56 -6.14
N GLY A 127 0.71 7.38 -6.67
CA GLY A 127 1.00 7.49 -8.09
C GLY A 127 0.77 6.17 -8.83
N VAL A 128 1.09 6.16 -10.12
CA VAL A 128 0.91 4.98 -10.99
C VAL A 128 1.80 3.81 -10.53
N LEU A 129 1.22 2.62 -10.42
CA LEU A 129 1.96 1.39 -10.19
C LEU A 129 2.85 1.04 -11.39
N ARG A 130 4.12 0.75 -11.13
CA ARG A 130 5.12 0.41 -12.15
C ARG A 130 5.54 -1.03 -12.02
N TYR A 131 5.51 -1.72 -13.16
CA TYR A 131 6.06 -3.06 -13.32
C TYR A 131 7.42 -2.96 -13.99
N GLN A 132 8.40 -3.64 -13.42
CA GLN A 132 9.58 -4.04 -14.15
C GLN A 132 9.57 -5.56 -14.20
N VAL A 133 9.58 -6.10 -15.41
CA VAL A 133 9.61 -7.55 -15.65
C VAL A 133 10.99 -7.88 -16.23
N PRO A 134 12.00 -8.18 -15.39
CA PRO A 134 13.32 -8.57 -15.87
C PRO A 134 13.23 -9.84 -16.71
N GLN A 135 14.16 -10.02 -17.65
CA GLN A 135 14.21 -11.22 -18.50
C GLN A 135 14.14 -12.53 -17.70
N LYS A 136 14.79 -12.61 -16.54
CA LYS A 136 14.75 -13.79 -15.64
C LYS A 136 13.34 -14.12 -15.08
N ALA A 137 12.41 -13.19 -15.15
CA ALA A 137 11.01 -13.40 -14.76
C ALA A 137 10.19 -14.03 -15.89
N ILE A 138 10.59 -13.79 -17.15
CA ILE A 138 9.87 -14.17 -18.36
C ILE A 138 10.14 -15.63 -18.69
N GLY A 139 9.08 -16.41 -18.89
CA GLY A 139 9.16 -17.76 -19.45
C GLY A 139 9.08 -17.78 -20.97
N SER A 140 8.16 -16.99 -21.54
CA SER A 140 8.04 -16.84 -22.98
C SER A 140 7.57 -15.44 -23.37
N LEU A 141 7.91 -15.05 -24.60
CA LEU A 141 7.49 -13.82 -25.26
C LEU A 141 6.99 -14.19 -26.65
N CYS A 142 5.72 -13.91 -26.94
CA CYS A 142 5.13 -14.12 -28.26
C CYS A 142 4.86 -12.76 -28.90
N ILE A 143 5.38 -12.55 -30.10
CA ILE A 143 5.16 -11.34 -30.90
C ILE A 143 4.38 -11.76 -32.14
N GLY A 144 3.11 -11.38 -32.18
CA GLY A 144 2.26 -11.51 -33.36
C GLY A 144 2.20 -10.22 -34.16
N ALA A 145 1.37 -10.20 -35.21
CA ALA A 145 1.23 -9.03 -36.09
C ALA A 145 0.66 -7.82 -35.33
N TYR A 146 -0.28 -8.07 -34.40
CA TYR A 146 -0.98 -7.03 -33.64
C TYR A 146 -1.01 -7.33 -32.14
N ASP A 147 -0.19 -8.27 -31.67
CA ASP A 147 -0.22 -8.73 -30.28
C ASP A 147 1.19 -8.93 -29.73
N LEU A 148 1.36 -8.56 -28.47
CA LEU A 148 2.57 -8.81 -27.68
C LEU A 148 2.13 -9.51 -26.40
N ASN A 149 2.46 -10.79 -26.27
CA ASN A 149 2.10 -11.59 -25.09
C ASN A 149 3.37 -11.93 -24.29
N VAL A 150 3.42 -11.48 -23.04
CA VAL A 150 4.49 -11.79 -22.10
C VAL A 150 4.00 -12.81 -21.08
N MET A 151 4.63 -13.98 -21.01
CA MET A 151 4.32 -14.99 -19.99
C MET A 151 5.36 -14.94 -18.87
N VAL A 152 4.95 -14.52 -17.68
CA VAL A 152 5.79 -14.50 -16.48
C VAL A 152 5.70 -15.85 -15.78
N THR A 153 6.82 -16.57 -15.71
CA THR A 153 6.91 -17.88 -15.02
C THR A 153 7.57 -17.78 -13.65
N ASN A 154 8.30 -16.69 -13.40
CA ASN A 154 8.98 -16.43 -12.13
C ASN A 154 8.58 -15.06 -11.57
N PRO A 155 7.34 -14.89 -11.08
CA PRO A 155 6.80 -13.59 -10.63
C PRO A 155 7.58 -12.99 -9.45
N LYS A 156 8.30 -13.82 -8.66
CA LYS A 156 9.19 -13.34 -7.58
C LYS A 156 10.24 -12.33 -8.05
N PHE A 157 10.63 -12.38 -9.33
CA PHE A 157 11.62 -11.48 -9.92
C PHE A 157 11.04 -10.19 -10.50
N VAL A 158 9.73 -10.06 -10.60
CA VAL A 158 9.06 -8.83 -11.04
C VAL A 158 9.26 -7.77 -9.97
N ASN A 159 9.71 -6.58 -10.32
CA ASN A 159 9.78 -5.47 -9.37
C ASN A 159 8.51 -4.62 -9.51
N LEU A 160 7.89 -4.34 -8.38
CA LEU A 160 6.74 -3.45 -8.27
C LEU A 160 7.19 -2.21 -7.53
N GLU A 161 6.82 -1.05 -8.05
CA GLU A 161 7.03 0.24 -7.37
C GLU A 161 5.74 1.04 -7.51
N MET A 162 5.23 1.57 -6.40
CA MET A 162 4.13 2.54 -6.44
C MET A 162 4.59 3.79 -5.72
N ILE A 163 4.86 4.83 -6.50
CA ILE A 163 5.42 6.07 -5.98
C ILE A 163 4.36 6.79 -5.15
N VAL A 164 4.73 7.27 -3.97
CA VAL A 164 3.90 8.24 -3.23
C VAL A 164 4.34 9.64 -3.63
N LEU A 165 3.40 10.44 -4.11
CA LEU A 165 3.62 11.82 -4.55
C LEU A 165 3.06 12.79 -3.50
N GLY A 166 3.70 13.94 -3.34
CA GLY A 166 3.14 15.07 -2.60
C GLY A 166 2.26 15.94 -3.49
N GLU A 167 1.63 16.95 -2.90
CA GLU A 167 0.80 17.93 -3.61
C GLU A 167 1.55 18.65 -4.75
N ASP A 168 2.86 18.86 -4.60
CA ASP A 168 3.73 19.48 -5.60
C ASP A 168 4.21 18.49 -6.69
N GLY A 169 3.69 17.26 -6.70
CA GLY A 169 4.09 16.20 -7.60
C GLY A 169 5.47 15.60 -7.30
N LYS A 170 6.16 16.01 -6.23
CA LYS A 170 7.45 15.41 -5.88
C LYS A 170 7.28 14.05 -5.23
N LYS A 171 8.22 13.16 -5.53
CA LYS A 171 8.30 11.84 -4.90
C LYS A 171 8.59 11.97 -3.39
N LEU A 172 7.66 11.48 -2.58
CA LEU A 172 7.80 11.33 -1.13
C LEU A 172 8.33 9.96 -0.74
N GLY A 173 8.13 8.93 -1.56
CA GLY A 173 8.63 7.57 -1.28
C GLY A 173 7.95 6.50 -2.12
N ASP A 174 7.88 5.30 -1.57
CA ASP A 174 7.26 4.12 -2.18
C ASP A 174 6.21 3.53 -1.23
N ALA A 175 5.04 3.21 -1.77
CA ALA A 175 3.87 2.77 -1.01
C ALA A 175 4.13 1.47 -0.24
N PHE A 176 4.83 0.50 -0.84
CA PHE A 176 5.16 -0.77 -0.19
C PHE A 176 6.04 -0.53 1.04
N LYS A 177 7.03 0.38 0.93
CA LYS A 177 7.88 0.77 2.08
C LYS A 177 7.08 1.45 3.19
N TYR A 178 6.14 2.34 2.84
CA TYR A 178 5.26 2.99 3.82
C TYR A 178 4.37 1.98 4.56
N LEU A 179 3.80 1.00 3.84
CA LEU A 179 2.99 -0.06 4.44
C LEU A 179 3.81 -0.96 5.38
N GLU A 180 5.01 -1.35 4.96
CA GLU A 180 5.91 -2.14 5.80
C GLU A 180 6.31 -1.38 7.07
N TYR A 181 6.66 -0.10 6.92
CA TYR A 181 7.00 0.76 8.04
C TYR A 181 5.83 0.89 9.02
N ALA A 182 4.63 1.19 8.51
CA ALA A 182 3.45 1.39 9.33
C ALA A 182 3.10 0.14 10.15
N LEU A 183 3.20 -1.06 9.56
CA LEU A 183 2.98 -2.31 10.29
C LEU A 183 3.96 -2.45 11.47
N LYS A 184 5.27 -2.29 11.22
CA LYS A 184 6.30 -2.37 12.27
C LYS A 184 6.11 -1.31 13.34
N ALA A 185 5.69 -0.11 12.96
CA ALA A 185 5.42 0.97 13.88
C ALA A 185 4.22 0.64 14.80
N TRP A 186 3.15 0.05 14.27
CA TRP A 186 2.02 -0.42 15.10
C TRP A 186 2.43 -1.53 16.06
N GLU A 187 3.20 -2.52 15.62
CA GLU A 187 3.76 -3.57 16.49
C GLU A 187 4.57 -2.97 17.64
N LYS A 188 5.42 -1.98 17.34
CA LYS A 188 6.22 -1.26 18.34
C LYS A 188 5.35 -0.48 19.33
N ILE A 189 4.37 0.28 18.84
CA ILE A 189 3.44 1.05 19.70
C ILE A 189 2.70 0.12 20.67
N VAL A 190 2.27 -1.04 20.19
CA VAL A 190 1.57 -2.04 21.02
C VAL A 190 2.50 -2.66 22.05
N SER A 191 3.74 -3.00 21.66
CA SER A 191 4.77 -3.50 22.58
C SER A 191 5.11 -2.48 23.67
N ASP A 192 5.32 -1.21 23.30
CA ASP A 192 5.62 -0.13 24.24
C ASP A 192 4.46 0.17 25.20
N ALA A 193 3.21 -0.03 24.78
CA ALA A 193 2.04 0.07 25.65
C ALA A 193 1.89 -1.11 26.61
N GLY A 194 2.46 -2.27 26.28
CA GLY A 194 2.47 -3.46 27.14
C GLY A 194 3.55 -3.44 28.22
N LYS A 195 4.60 -2.64 28.04
CA LYS A 195 5.61 -2.39 29.08
C LYS A 195 4.97 -1.55 30.18
N VAL A 196 4.72 -2.16 31.33
CA VAL A 196 4.37 -1.45 32.55
C VAL A 196 5.54 -0.51 32.87
N VAL A 197 5.27 0.80 32.94
CA VAL A 197 6.24 1.80 33.42
C VAL A 197 6.20 1.80 34.93
#